data_AF-A0AAN8IJA5-F1
#
_entry.id   AF-A0AAN8IJA5-F1
#
_cell.length_a   1.000
_cell.length_b   1.000
_cell.length_c   1.000
_cell.angle_alpha   90.00
_cell.angle_beta   90.00
_cell.angle_gamma   90.00
#
_symmetry.space_group_name_H-M   'P 1'
#
loop_
_entity.id
_entity.type
_entity.pdbx_description
1 polymer ?
#
loop_
_entity_poly.entity_id
_entity_poly.type
_entity_poly.pdbx_seq_one_letter_code
_entity_poly.pdbx_strand_id
1 'polypeptide(L)'
;GVYDITEFRKIHPGGDKILLAAGGAVDHYWALYAQHKTKEVMEILEEYRIGSLDPKDVEASKSADASDPFSKDPERHPALIVNQQRPFNAETPPELMVDHFRTPNELFFVRHHLP
;
A
#
# COMPACT_ATOMS: atom_id res chain seq x y z
N GLY A 1 -7.57 -15.91 6.98
CA GLY A 1 -8.58 -16.50 7.90
C GLY A 1 -9.68 -15.51 8.16
N VAL A 2 -10.56 -15.80 9.13
CA VAL A 2 -11.52 -14.83 9.69
C VAL A 2 -10.97 -14.39 11.04
N TYR A 3 -10.96 -13.09 11.30
CA TYR A 3 -10.26 -12.50 12.45
C TYR A 3 -11.20 -11.58 13.22
N ASP A 4 -11.21 -11.70 14.55
CA ASP A 4 -11.88 -10.75 15.45
C ASP A 4 -10.86 -9.77 16.01
N ILE A 5 -10.85 -8.57 15.44
CA ILE A 5 -9.91 -7.50 15.79
C ILE A 5 -10.53 -6.46 16.75
N THR A 6 -11.64 -6.78 17.43
CA THR A 6 -12.37 -5.84 18.30
C THR A 6 -11.45 -5.20 19.35
N GLU A 7 -10.60 -6.01 19.98
CA GLU A 7 -9.63 -5.52 20.97
C GLU A 7 -8.40 -4.86 20.33
N PHE A 8 -7.88 -5.44 19.25
CA PHE A 8 -6.71 -4.90 18.54
C PHE A 8 -6.94 -3.49 17.98
N ARG A 9 -8.16 -3.16 17.57
CA ARG A 9 -8.55 -1.83 17.09
C ARG A 9 -8.07 -0.71 18.01
N LYS A 10 -8.10 -0.92 19.33
CA LYS A 10 -7.76 0.10 20.34
C LYS A 10 -6.28 0.50 20.29
N ILE A 11 -5.42 -0.35 19.74
CA ILE A 11 -3.96 -0.18 19.72
C ILE A 11 -3.38 -0.14 18.30
N HIS A 12 -4.23 -0.15 17.27
CA HIS A 12 -3.78 -0.15 15.88
C HIS A 12 -2.99 1.14 15.54
N PRO A 13 -1.76 1.05 15.02
CA PRO A 13 -0.93 2.24 14.73
C PRO A 13 -1.57 3.23 13.75
N GLY A 14 -2.41 2.75 12.83
CA GLY A 14 -3.15 3.59 11.88
C GLY A 14 -4.45 4.18 12.44
N GLY A 15 -4.76 3.98 13.73
CA GLY A 15 -5.99 4.41 14.38
C GLY A 15 -7.23 3.83 13.71
N ASP A 16 -8.28 4.65 13.57
CA ASP A 16 -9.58 4.26 13.00
C ASP A 16 -9.51 3.84 11.52
N LYS A 17 -8.37 4.00 10.82
CA LYS A 17 -8.18 3.46 9.46
C LYS A 17 -8.37 1.93 9.40
N ILE A 18 -8.21 1.22 10.52
CA ILE A 18 -8.52 -0.22 10.59
C ILE A 18 -9.98 -0.52 10.25
N LEU A 19 -10.90 0.43 10.46
CA LEU A 19 -12.31 0.28 10.17
C LEU A 19 -12.63 0.27 8.67
N LEU A 20 -11.68 0.65 7.81
CA LEU A 20 -11.86 0.57 6.35
C LEU A 20 -12.15 -0.85 5.89
N ALA A 21 -11.61 -1.85 6.59
CA ALA A 21 -11.84 -3.27 6.30
C ALA A 21 -12.91 -3.92 7.19
N ALA A 22 -13.64 -3.16 8.01
CA ALA A 22 -14.59 -3.73 8.95
C ALA A 22 -15.69 -4.54 8.23
N GLY A 23 -15.78 -5.83 8.57
CA GLY A 23 -16.74 -6.76 7.94
C GLY A 23 -16.38 -7.17 6.51
N GLY A 24 -15.19 -6.83 6.01
CA GLY A 24 -14.75 -7.14 4.65
C GLY A 24 -13.33 -7.69 4.58
N ALA A 25 -12.86 -7.92 3.35
CA ALA A 25 -11.50 -8.37 3.09
C ALA A 25 -10.49 -7.24 3.30
N VAL A 26 -9.30 -7.57 3.82
CA VAL A 26 -8.22 -6.61 4.09
C VAL A 26 -7.30 -6.40 2.88
N ASP A 27 -7.35 -7.28 1.88
CA ASP A 27 -6.38 -7.41 0.79
C ASP A 27 -6.13 -6.09 0.03
N HIS A 28 -7.21 -5.39 -0.32
CA HIS A 28 -7.13 -4.11 -1.02
C HIS A 28 -6.35 -3.05 -0.22
N TYR A 29 -6.63 -2.97 1.09
CA TYR A 29 -5.98 -1.99 1.97
C TYR A 29 -4.53 -2.35 2.26
N TRP A 30 -4.22 -3.63 2.38
CA TRP A 30 -2.83 -4.10 2.55
C TRP A 30 -2.00 -3.93 1.27
N ALA A 31 -2.65 -3.94 0.10
CA ALA A 31 -1.99 -3.58 -1.15
C ALA A 31 -1.59 -2.09 -1.18
N LEU A 32 -2.41 -1.21 -0.58
CA LEU A 32 -2.10 0.23 -0.43
C LEU A 32 -1.07 0.48 0.68
N TYR A 33 -1.18 -0.23 1.80
CA TYR A 33 -0.35 -0.07 2.99
C TYR A 33 0.55 -1.28 3.18
N ALA A 34 1.57 -1.38 2.31
CA ALA A 34 2.48 -2.53 2.27
C ALA A 34 3.24 -2.77 3.59
N GLN A 35 3.27 -1.81 4.51
CA GLN A 35 3.82 -1.95 5.86
C GLN A 35 3.15 -3.08 6.67
N HIS A 36 1.95 -3.52 6.28
CA HIS A 36 1.28 -4.66 6.91
C HIS A 36 1.77 -6.02 6.38
N LYS A 37 2.58 -6.06 5.33
CA LYS A 37 3.07 -7.30 4.69
C LYS A 37 4.39 -7.81 5.30
N THR A 38 4.63 -7.55 6.59
CA THR A 38 5.80 -8.08 7.30
C THR A 38 5.47 -9.33 8.09
N LYS A 39 6.48 -10.13 8.45
CA LYS A 39 6.29 -11.36 9.21
C LYS A 39 5.68 -11.09 10.59
N GLU A 40 6.13 -10.02 11.23
CA GLU A 40 5.70 -9.61 12.57
C GLU A 40 4.21 -9.24 12.57
N VAL A 41 3.75 -8.51 11.54
CA VAL A 41 2.32 -8.17 11.41
C VAL A 41 1.47 -9.42 11.15
N MET A 42 1.98 -10.37 10.37
CA MET A 42 1.30 -11.66 10.15
C MET A 42 1.18 -12.48 11.44
N GLU A 43 2.22 -12.50 12.27
CA GLU A 43 2.21 -13.16 13.57
C GLU A 43 1.18 -12.52 14.52
N ILE A 44 1.16 -11.18 14.60
CA ILE A 44 0.15 -10.45 15.40
C ILE A 44 -1.27 -10.76 14.90
N LEU A 45 -1.49 -10.75 13.58
CA LEU A 45 -2.82 -11.00 13.00
C LEU A 45 -3.34 -12.40 13.37
N GLU A 46 -2.46 -13.40 13.36
CA GLU A 46 -2.86 -14.79 13.63
C GLU A 46 -3.34 -15.01 15.07
N GLU A 47 -2.90 -14.19 16.04
CA GLU A 47 -3.41 -14.20 17.43
C GLU A 47 -4.92 -13.90 17.50
N TYR A 48 -5.47 -13.18 16.52
CA TYR A 48 -6.88 -12.76 16.47
C TYR A 48 -7.75 -13.65 15.59
N ARG A 49 -7.24 -14.80 15.13
CA ARG A 49 -7.98 -15.68 14.22
C ARG A 49 -9.10 -16.41 14.95
N ILE A 50 -10.32 -16.29 14.43
CA ILE A 50 -11.51 -16.99 14.94
C ILE A 50 -12.02 -18.09 13.99
N GLY A 51 -11.46 -18.20 12.78
CA GLY A 51 -11.85 -19.24 11.85
C GLY A 51 -11.28 -19.11 10.44
N SER A 52 -11.95 -19.77 9.50
CA SER A 52 -11.66 -19.73 8.07
C SER A 52 -12.98 -19.71 7.29
N LEU A 53 -12.98 -19.04 6.14
CA LEU A 53 -14.12 -19.08 5.22
C LEU A 53 -14.21 -20.45 4.54
N ASP A 54 -15.43 -20.88 4.20
CA ASP A 54 -15.61 -22.05 3.34
C ASP A 54 -15.06 -21.70 1.94
N PRO A 55 -14.25 -22.58 1.32
CA PRO A 55 -13.73 -22.35 -0.03
C PRO A 55 -14.79 -21.98 -1.07
N LYS A 56 -16.03 -22.48 -0.93
CA LYS A 56 -17.15 -22.18 -1.83
C LYS A 56 -17.58 -20.71 -1.75
N ASP A 57 -17.49 -20.10 -0.58
CA ASP A 57 -17.86 -18.70 -0.35
C ASP A 57 -16.76 -17.73 -0.84
N VAL A 58 -15.52 -18.20 -0.90
CA VAL A 58 -14.38 -17.44 -1.45
C VAL A 58 -14.51 -17.27 -2.97
N GLU A 59 -14.97 -18.30 -3.68
CA GLU A 59 -15.14 -18.25 -5.14
C GLU A 59 -16.23 -17.26 -5.58
N ALA A 60 -17.30 -17.13 -4.78
CA ALA A 60 -18.40 -16.20 -5.04
C ALA A 60 -18.02 -14.72 -4.83
N SER A 61 -16.95 -14.43 -4.09
CA SER A 61 -16.50 -13.08 -3.72
C SER A 61 -15.30 -12.56 -4.51
N LYS A 62 -14.88 -13.25 -5.58
CA LYS A 62 -13.85 -12.77 -6.53
C LYS A 62 -14.37 -11.58 -7.37
N SER A 63 -14.70 -10.46 -6.74
CA SER A 63 -14.97 -9.21 -7.42
C SER A 63 -13.75 -8.29 -7.28
N ALA A 64 -13.13 -8.04 -8.44
CA ALA A 64 -12.01 -7.13 -8.73
C ALA A 64 -10.61 -7.64 -8.34
N ASP A 65 -9.82 -7.95 -9.36
CA ASP A 65 -8.35 -7.93 -9.29
C ASP A 65 -7.88 -6.53 -8.84
N ALA A 66 -7.69 -6.39 -7.54
CA ALA A 66 -7.05 -5.27 -6.88
C ALA A 66 -5.56 -5.57 -6.59
N SER A 67 -4.92 -6.40 -7.41
CA SER A 67 -3.60 -6.97 -7.12
C SER A 67 -2.51 -5.90 -7.00
N ASP A 68 -2.68 -4.76 -7.68
CA ASP A 68 -1.76 -3.63 -7.63
C ASP A 68 -2.47 -2.26 -7.71
N PRO A 69 -2.60 -1.57 -6.57
CA PRO A 69 -3.18 -0.22 -6.52
C PRO A 69 -2.40 0.82 -7.35
N PHE A 70 -1.12 0.55 -7.61
CA PHE A 70 -0.21 1.41 -8.39
C PHE A 70 -0.16 1.03 -9.87
N SER A 71 -1.04 0.13 -10.33
CA SER A 71 -1.07 -0.35 -11.73
C SER A 71 -1.31 0.76 -12.77
N LYS A 72 -1.88 1.90 -12.32
CA LYS A 72 -2.12 3.08 -13.15
C LYS A 72 -1.11 4.20 -12.91
N ASP A 73 -0.07 3.96 -12.10
CA ASP A 73 1.00 4.93 -11.93
C ASP A 73 1.63 5.22 -13.31
N PRO A 74 1.78 6.49 -13.68
CA PRO A 74 2.38 6.85 -14.95
C PRO A 74 3.87 6.49 -15.00
N GLU A 75 4.39 6.30 -16.21
CA GLU A 75 5.84 6.17 -16.42
C GLU A 75 6.58 7.46 -16.00
N ARG A 76 7.81 7.28 -15.54
CA ARG A 76 8.66 8.34 -14.99
C ARG A 76 9.99 8.37 -15.73
N HIS A 77 10.59 9.56 -15.78
CA HIS A 77 11.83 9.75 -16.50
C HIS A 77 12.95 8.88 -15.88
N PRO A 78 13.70 8.09 -16.67
CA PRO A 78 14.65 7.11 -16.14
C PRO A 78 15.87 7.74 -15.47
N ALA A 79 16.13 9.03 -15.71
CA ALA A 79 17.20 9.76 -15.04
C ALA A 79 16.89 10.13 -13.57
N LEU A 80 15.64 10.02 -13.11
CA LEU A 80 15.31 10.30 -11.71
C LEU A 80 16.01 9.30 -10.78
N ILE A 81 16.51 9.80 -9.65
CA ILE A 81 17.04 8.95 -8.58
C ILE A 81 15.83 8.44 -7.79
N VAL A 82 15.46 7.18 -8.01
CA VAL A 82 14.29 6.55 -7.38
C VAL A 82 14.64 6.05 -5.99
N ASN A 83 14.06 6.68 -4.98
CA ASN A 83 14.25 6.31 -3.57
C ASN A 83 13.19 5.28 -3.11
N GLN A 84 11.98 5.33 -3.68
CA GLN A 84 10.90 4.36 -3.46
C GLN A 84 10.06 4.21 -4.73
N GLN A 85 9.77 2.97 -5.15
CA GLN A 85 8.98 2.72 -6.36
C GLN A 85 7.46 2.78 -6.11
N ARG A 86 7.00 2.33 -4.93
CA ARG A 86 5.56 2.24 -4.58
C ARG A 86 5.33 2.58 -3.10
N PRO A 87 4.74 3.76 -2.76
CA PRO A 87 4.42 4.87 -3.67
C PRO A 87 5.69 5.52 -4.27
N PHE A 88 5.57 6.06 -5.49
CA PHE A 88 6.72 6.61 -6.20
C PHE A 88 7.28 7.87 -5.51
N ASN A 89 8.54 7.80 -5.08
CA ASN A 89 9.28 8.92 -4.53
C ASN A 89 10.68 8.96 -5.16
N ALA A 90 11.00 10.06 -5.83
CA ALA A 90 12.25 10.22 -6.56
C ALA A 90 12.68 11.69 -6.62
N GLU A 91 13.98 11.91 -6.79
CA GLU A 91 14.59 13.24 -6.87
C GLU A 91 15.37 13.45 -8.17
N THR A 92 15.55 14.72 -8.54
CA THR A 92 16.40 15.12 -9.67
C THR A 92 17.86 14.81 -9.35
N PRO A 93 18.65 14.24 -10.27
CA PRO A 93 20.10 14.14 -10.09
C PRO A 93 20.73 15.50 -9.77
N PRO A 94 21.62 15.61 -8.77
CA PRO A 94 22.26 16.87 -8.41
C PRO A 94 22.94 17.58 -9.59
N GLU A 95 23.52 16.79 -10.50
CA GLU A 95 24.18 17.26 -11.73
C GLU A 95 23.23 18.02 -12.65
N LEU A 96 21.96 17.63 -12.72
CA LEU A 96 20.93 18.24 -13.58
C LEU A 96 20.12 19.33 -12.85
N MET A 97 20.25 19.44 -11.53
CA MET A 97 19.42 20.31 -10.70
C MET A 97 19.65 21.80 -10.99
N VAL A 98 20.87 22.17 -11.38
CA VAL A 98 21.30 23.56 -11.61
C VAL A 98 21.37 23.94 -13.09
N ASP A 99 21.09 23.01 -14.00
CA ASP A 99 21.18 23.23 -15.45
C ASP A 99 20.18 24.28 -15.93
N HIS A 100 18.99 24.32 -15.33
CA HIS A 100 17.90 25.23 -15.69
C HIS A 100 17.33 25.90 -14.45
N PHE A 101 17.04 27.20 -14.55
CA PHE A 101 16.34 27.94 -13.49
C PHE A 101 14.95 27.36 -13.19
N ARG A 102 14.27 26.79 -14.20
CA ARG A 102 13.04 26.02 -14.06
C ARG A 102 13.33 24.57 -14.41
N THR A 103 13.31 23.70 -13.40
CA THR A 103 13.47 22.26 -13.62
C THR A 103 12.37 21.76 -14.55
N PRO A 104 12.69 21.01 -15.62
CA PRO A 104 11.70 20.37 -16.49
C PRO A 104 10.73 19.49 -15.67
N ASN A 105 9.46 19.42 -16.06
CA ASN A 105 8.43 18.70 -15.31
C ASN A 105 8.76 17.21 -15.17
N GLU A 106 9.39 16.62 -16.17
CA GLU A 106 9.82 15.22 -16.21
C GLU A 106 10.94 14.92 -15.20
N LEU A 107 11.68 15.94 -14.78
CA LEU A 107 12.80 15.85 -13.84
C LEU A 107 12.48 16.45 -12.47
N PHE A 108 11.33 17.13 -12.30
CA PHE A 108 10.93 17.71 -11.02
C PHE A 108 10.74 16.61 -9.98
N PHE A 109 11.16 16.86 -8.72
CA PHE A 109 11.07 15.85 -7.67
C PHE A 109 9.62 15.37 -7.48
N VAL A 110 9.46 14.08 -7.18
CA VAL A 110 8.15 13.46 -6.96
C VAL A 110 8.11 12.88 -5.56
N ARG A 111 7.05 13.24 -4.80
CA ARG A 111 6.79 12.67 -3.49
C ARG A 111 5.33 12.24 -3.38
N HIS A 112 5.05 10.95 -3.58
CA HIS A 112 3.73 10.38 -3.37
C HIS A 112 3.61 9.66 -2.03
N HIS A 113 2.43 9.79 -1.41
CA HIS A 113 2.06 9.06 -0.19
C HIS A 113 1.19 7.84 -0.47
N LEU A 114 0.48 7.84 -1.60
CA LEU A 114 -0.50 6.85 -2.07
C LEU A 114 -0.43 6.80 -3.62
N PRO A 115 -1.09 5.83 -4.29
CA PRO A 115 -1.19 5.82 -5.76
C PRO A 115 -1.75 7.14 -6.32
#